data_AF-A0A660Z094-F1
#
_entry.id   AF-A0A660Z094-F1
#
_cell.length_a   1.000
_cell.length_b   1.000
_cell.length_c   1.000
_cell.angle_alpha   90.00
_cell.angle_beta   90.00
_cell.angle_gamma   90.00
#
_symmetry.space_group_name_H-M   'P 1'
#
loop_
_entity.id
_entity.type
_entity.pdbx_description
1 polymer ?
#
loop_
_entity_poly.entity_id
_entity_poly.type
_entity_poly.pdbx_seq_one_letter_code
_entity_poly.pdbx_strand_id
1 'polypeptide(L)'
;MDDRPREKLLLRGAQNLTDAELVAIILRTGTKGKSVLSIAHDLIKQDGNLAVLASKSLESLKKNAGIGNDKAATLLAAFEISRRVLSQSKWTHENKITSPEDIA
;
A
#
# COMPACT_ATOMS: atom_id res chain seq x y z
N MET A 1 -16.25 -15.19 12.66
CA MET A 1 -16.28 -13.73 12.43
C MET A 1 -14.93 -13.40 11.82
N ASP A 2 -14.89 -12.85 10.61
CA ASP A 2 -13.62 -12.40 10.03
C ASP A 2 -13.03 -11.27 10.88
N ASP A 3 -11.78 -11.43 11.30
CA ASP A 3 -11.03 -10.38 11.99
C ASP A 3 -11.02 -9.13 11.11
N ARG A 4 -11.25 -7.93 11.69
CA ARG A 4 -11.15 -6.70 10.89
C ARG A 4 -9.73 -6.62 10.32
N PRO A 5 -9.50 -6.12 9.09
CA PRO A 5 -8.19 -6.22 8.43
C PRO A 5 -7.01 -5.77 9.30
N ARG A 6 -7.17 -4.70 10.07
CA ARG A 6 -6.13 -4.22 11.00
C ARG A 6 -5.86 -5.18 12.15
N GLU A 7 -6.90 -5.80 12.71
CA GLU A 7 -6.77 -6.81 13.75
C GLU A 7 -6.09 -8.06 13.20
N LYS A 8 -6.52 -8.50 12.02
CA LYS A 8 -5.88 -9.60 11.28
C LYS A 8 -4.41 -9.33 11.02
N LEU A 9 -4.05 -8.10 10.61
CA LEU A 9 -2.67 -7.67 10.40
C LEU A 9 -1.85 -7.77 11.69
N LEU A 10 -2.38 -7.28 12.82
CA LEU A 10 -1.68 -7.30 14.11
C LEU A 10 -1.56 -8.72 14.70
N LEU A 11 -2.58 -9.56 14.52
CA LEU A 11 -2.64 -10.90 15.10
C LEU A 11 -1.95 -11.97 14.24
N ARG A 12 -2.02 -11.83 12.91
CA ARG A 12 -1.61 -12.88 11.96
C ARG A 12 -0.54 -12.43 10.96
N GLY A 13 -0.22 -11.14 10.90
CA GLY A 13 0.79 -10.59 9.99
C GLY A 13 0.27 -10.33 8.56
N ALA A 14 1.02 -9.51 7.82
CA ALA A 14 0.64 -9.00 6.51
C ALA A 14 0.42 -10.08 5.44
N GLN A 15 1.18 -11.18 5.52
CA GLN A 15 1.11 -12.31 4.59
C GLN A 15 -0.23 -13.06 4.61
N ASN A 16 -1.04 -12.86 5.66
CA ASN A 16 -2.37 -13.46 5.77
C ASN A 16 -3.48 -12.58 5.20
N LEU A 17 -3.16 -11.37 4.74
CA LEU A 17 -4.12 -10.45 4.15
C LEU A 17 -4.19 -10.63 2.64
N THR A 18 -5.39 -10.51 2.09
CA THR A 18 -5.60 -10.33 0.66
C THR A 18 -5.18 -8.92 0.23
N ASP A 19 -4.91 -8.74 -1.07
CA ASP A 19 -4.63 -7.43 -1.66
C ASP A 19 -5.71 -6.40 -1.33
N ALA A 20 -6.98 -6.81 -1.35
CA ALA A 20 -8.12 -5.94 -1.00
C ALA A 20 -8.08 -5.53 0.48
N GLU A 21 -7.72 -6.44 1.39
CA GLU A 21 -7.57 -6.11 2.81
C GLU A 21 -6.40 -5.13 3.04
N LEU A 22 -5.27 -5.30 2.35
CA LEU A 22 -4.14 -4.38 2.41
C LEU A 22 -4.54 -2.97 1.93
N VAL A 23 -5.19 -2.88 0.77
CA VAL A 23 -5.69 -1.62 0.22
C VAL A 23 -6.73 -1.00 1.16
N ALA A 24 -7.62 -1.80 1.75
CA ALA A 24 -8.62 -1.30 2.68
C ALA A 24 -8.01 -0.68 3.95
N ILE A 25 -6.90 -1.25 4.47
CA ILE A 25 -6.18 -0.68 5.61
C ILE A 25 -5.63 0.70 5.27
N ILE A 26 -5.00 0.83 4.09
CA ILE A 26 -4.42 2.08 3.58
C ILE A 26 -5.50 3.15 3.38
N LEU A 27 -6.65 2.78 2.82
CA LEU A 27 -7.77 3.71 2.57
C LEU A 27 -8.51 4.14 3.85
N ARG A 28 -8.41 3.35 4.93
CA ARG A 28 -8.94 3.56 6.28
C ARG A 28 -10.47 3.60 6.43
N THR A 29 -11.20 4.23 5.53
CA THR A 29 -12.63 4.50 5.65
C THR A 29 -13.36 4.29 4.32
N GLY A 30 -14.64 3.91 4.44
CA GLY A 30 -15.52 3.74 3.29
C GLY A 30 -16.02 5.09 2.74
N THR A 31 -17.09 5.04 1.96
CA THR A 31 -17.91 6.21 1.63
C THR A 31 -19.35 5.94 2.04
N LYS A 32 -20.23 6.94 1.91
CA LYS A 32 -21.66 6.77 2.18
C LYS A 32 -22.21 5.61 1.33
N GLY A 33 -22.74 4.58 1.99
CA GLY A 33 -23.33 3.41 1.34
C GLY A 33 -22.35 2.35 0.83
N LYS A 34 -21.02 2.49 1.05
CA LYS A 34 -20.04 1.49 0.61
C LYS A 34 -18.87 1.36 1.57
N SER A 35 -18.64 0.14 2.06
CA SER A 35 -17.55 -0.14 3.00
C SER A 35 -16.18 0.02 2.33
N VAL A 36 -15.14 0.26 3.14
CA VAL A 36 -13.76 0.36 2.62
C VAL A 36 -13.28 -0.96 2.00
N LEU A 37 -13.70 -2.10 2.55
CA LEU A 37 -13.42 -3.42 1.97
C LEU A 37 -14.04 -3.55 0.59
N SER A 38 -15.31 -3.14 0.44
CA SER A 38 -16.00 -3.21 -0.86
C SER A 38 -15.33 -2.30 -1.90
N ILE A 39 -14.90 -1.10 -1.51
CA ILE A 39 -14.14 -0.22 -2.41
C ILE A 39 -12.82 -0.87 -2.83
N ALA A 40 -12.07 -1.44 -1.87
CA ALA A 40 -10.80 -2.08 -2.16
C ALA A 40 -10.95 -3.34 -3.03
N HIS A 41 -11.98 -4.14 -2.80
CA HIS A 41 -12.30 -5.28 -3.65
C HIS A 41 -12.60 -4.87 -5.09
N ASP A 42 -13.39 -3.80 -5.29
CA ASP A 42 -13.71 -3.33 -6.63
C ASP A 42 -12.47 -2.81 -7.37
N LEU A 43 -11.57 -2.12 -6.67
CA LEU A 43 -10.29 -1.68 -7.25
C LEU A 43 -9.47 -2.88 -7.73
N ILE A 44 -9.26 -3.87 -6.87
CA ILE A 44 -8.47 -5.06 -7.23
C ILE A 44 -9.15 -5.87 -8.33
N LYS A 45 -10.47 -6.02 -8.28
CA LYS A 45 -11.23 -6.76 -9.31
C LYS A 45 -11.17 -6.07 -10.68
N GLN A 46 -11.26 -4.73 -10.71
CA GLN A 46 -11.21 -3.97 -11.95
C GLN A 46 -9.83 -3.96 -12.59
N ASP A 47 -8.78 -3.89 -11.77
CA ASP A 47 -7.39 -3.78 -12.25
C ASP A 47 -6.66 -5.14 -12.32
N GLY A 48 -7.26 -6.20 -11.76
CA GLY A 48 -6.78 -7.58 -11.79
C GLY A 48 -5.65 -7.89 -10.81
N ASN A 49 -4.74 -6.94 -10.55
CA ASN A 49 -3.67 -7.08 -9.56
C ASN A 49 -3.16 -5.72 -9.04
N LEU A 50 -2.36 -5.76 -7.96
CA LEU A 50 -1.76 -4.58 -7.35
C LEU A 50 -0.81 -3.80 -8.26
N ALA A 51 -0.09 -4.46 -9.18
CA ALA A 51 0.85 -3.78 -10.06
C ALA A 51 0.13 -2.86 -11.06
N VAL A 52 -0.98 -3.33 -11.64
CA VAL A 52 -1.83 -2.52 -12.52
C VAL A 52 -2.44 -1.35 -11.75
N LEU A 53 -3.01 -1.61 -10.55
CA LEU A 53 -3.53 -0.54 -9.69
C LEU A 53 -2.46 0.50 -9.34
N ALA A 54 -1.23 0.06 -9.03
CA ALA A 54 -0.11 0.93 -8.66
C ALA A 54 0.41 1.83 -9.80
N SER A 55 0.07 1.50 -11.04
CA SER A 55 0.43 2.26 -12.24
C SER A 55 -0.60 3.32 -12.65
N LYS A 56 -1.77 3.37 -11.99
CA LYS A 56 -2.84 4.28 -12.37
C LYS A 56 -2.50 5.74 -12.07
N SER A 57 -2.96 6.62 -12.95
CA SER A 57 -2.95 8.07 -12.70
C SER A 57 -4.02 8.47 -11.69
N LEU A 58 -3.88 9.66 -11.11
CA LEU A 58 -4.89 10.28 -10.24
C LEU A 58 -6.30 10.25 -10.84
N GLU A 59 -6.43 10.66 -12.11
CA GLU A 59 -7.72 10.69 -12.80
C GLU A 59 -8.28 9.30 -13.04
N SER A 60 -7.45 8.29 -13.29
CA SER A 60 -7.93 6.92 -13.41
C SER A 60 -8.40 6.35 -12.07
N LEU A 61 -7.71 6.67 -10.97
CA LEU A 61 -8.13 6.23 -9.62
C LEU A 61 -9.47 6.85 -9.24
N LYS A 62 -9.68 8.14 -9.54
CA LYS A 62 -10.92 8.87 -9.25
C LYS A 62 -12.15 8.40 -10.02
N LYS A 63 -11.98 7.62 -11.11
CA LYS A 63 -13.11 6.98 -11.80
C LYS A 63 -13.80 5.92 -10.94
N ASN A 64 -13.14 5.44 -9.89
CA ASN A 64 -13.71 4.45 -8.99
C ASN A 64 -14.62 5.11 -7.94
N ALA A 65 -15.87 4.65 -7.87
CA ALA A 65 -16.83 5.16 -6.90
C ALA A 65 -16.32 4.99 -5.45
N GLY A 66 -16.20 6.09 -4.73
CA GLY A 66 -15.68 6.14 -3.36
C GLY A 66 -14.21 6.55 -3.23
N ILE A 67 -13.52 6.83 -4.36
CA ILE A 67 -12.15 7.34 -4.42
C ILE A 67 -12.16 8.82 -4.85
N GLY A 68 -12.08 9.72 -3.85
CA GLY A 68 -11.83 11.15 -4.08
C GLY A 68 -10.33 11.48 -4.06
N ASN A 69 -10.00 12.78 -4.10
CA ASN A 69 -8.61 13.25 -4.11
C ASN A 69 -7.78 12.68 -2.95
N ASP A 70 -8.29 12.69 -1.72
CA ASP A 70 -7.54 12.25 -0.53
C ASP A 70 -7.16 10.77 -0.62
N LYS A 71 -8.13 9.91 -0.99
CA LYS A 71 -7.91 8.46 -1.12
C LYS A 71 -7.00 8.14 -2.30
N ALA A 72 -7.16 8.85 -3.42
CA ALA A 72 -6.28 8.66 -4.57
C ALA A 72 -4.84 9.09 -4.24
N ALA A 73 -4.65 10.25 -3.60
CA ALA A 73 -3.35 10.72 -3.14
C ALA A 73 -2.71 9.74 -2.14
N THR A 74 -3.51 9.18 -1.22
CA THR A 74 -3.07 8.16 -0.27
C THR A 74 -2.53 6.92 -0.98
N LEU A 75 -3.24 6.40 -1.99
CA LEU A 75 -2.79 5.26 -2.77
C LEU A 75 -1.52 5.58 -3.57
N LEU A 76 -1.49 6.72 -4.26
CA LEU A 76 -0.31 7.16 -5.02
C LEU A 76 0.93 7.25 -4.12
N ALA A 77 0.78 7.81 -2.93
CA ALA A 77 1.86 7.89 -1.94
C ALA A 77 2.31 6.50 -1.47
N ALA A 78 1.37 5.61 -1.15
CA ALA A 78 1.69 4.24 -0.70
C ALA A 78 2.47 3.46 -1.78
N PHE A 79 2.05 3.56 -3.04
CA PHE A 79 2.75 2.90 -4.15
C PHE A 79 4.12 3.52 -4.43
N GLU A 80 4.24 4.84 -4.31
CA GLU A 80 5.53 5.52 -4.45
C GLU A 80 6.52 5.12 -3.36
N ILE A 81 6.06 5.01 -2.11
CA ILE A 81 6.88 4.49 -1.01
C ILE A 81 7.37 3.08 -1.34
N SER A 82 6.48 2.20 -1.80
CA SER A 82 6.85 0.84 -2.21
C SER A 82 7.94 0.84 -3.29
N ARG A 83 7.79 1.64 -4.35
CA ARG A 83 8.80 1.78 -5.42
C ARG A 83 10.14 2.25 -4.87
N ARG A 84 10.14 3.28 -4.01
CA ARG A 84 11.38 3.81 -3.41
C ARG A 84 12.07 2.79 -2.51
N VAL A 85 11.31 2.07 -1.68
CA VAL A 85 11.85 1.02 -0.81
C VAL A 85 12.50 -0.09 -1.64
N LEU A 86 11.91 -0.46 -2.77
CA LEU A 86 12.46 -1.48 -3.67
C LEU A 86 13.67 -0.98 -4.47
N SER A 87 13.76 0.32 -4.78
CA SER A 87 14.86 0.90 -5.54
C SER A 87 16.04 1.36 -4.68
N GLN A 88 15.85 1.54 -3.38
CA GLN A 88 16.87 2.03 -2.46
C GLN A 88 17.68 0.88 -1.88
N SER A 89 19.01 1.01 -1.91
CA SER A 89 19.88 0.18 -1.09
C SER A 89 19.57 0.44 0.38
N LYS A 90 19.57 -0.63 1.20
CA LYS A 90 19.46 -0.48 2.65
C LYS A 90 20.64 0.38 3.12
N TRP A 91 20.35 1.59 3.57
CA TRP A 91 21.34 2.40 4.26
C TRP A 91 21.46 1.85 5.67
N THR A 92 22.29 0.83 5.83
CA THR A 92 22.86 0.52 7.13
C THR A 92 24.06 1.44 7.28
N HIS A 93 24.11 2.21 8.37
CA HIS A 93 25.38 2.70 8.91
C HIS A 93 26.21 1.50 9.40
N GLU A 94 26.49 0.55 8.52
CA GLU A 94 27.69 -0.24 8.67
C GLU A 94 28.74 0.60 7.95
N ASN A 95 29.48 1.37 8.72
CA ASN A 95 30.86 1.66 8.37
C ASN A 95 31.52 0.30 8.18
N LYS A 96 31.37 -0.31 7.01
CA LYS A 96 32.29 -1.34 6.59
C LYS A 96 33.60 -0.59 6.44
N ILE A 97 34.41 -0.66 7.50
CA ILE A 97 35.85 -0.45 7.42
C ILE A 97 36.29 -1.49 6.38
N THR A 98 36.37 -1.05 5.13
CA THR A 98 36.81 -1.89 4.02
C THR A 98 38.28 -1.66 3.74
N SER A 99 38.84 -0.58 4.28
CA SER A 99 40.27 -0.32 4.28
C SER A 99 40.74 0.25 5.62
N PRO A 100 42.05 0.15 5.91
CA PRO A 100 42.65 0.75 7.11
C PRO A 100 42.51 2.27 7.20
N GLU A 101 42.19 2.96 6.10
CA GLU A 101 41.99 4.42 6.09
C GLU A 101 40.68 4.85 6.79
N ASP A 102 39.71 3.93 6.96
CA ASP A 102 38.40 4.23 7.54
C ASP A 102 38.42 4.47 9.07
N ILE A 103 39.58 4.31 9.74
CA ILE A 103 39.77 4.48 11.20
C ILE A 103 40.81 5.57 11.55
N ALA A 104 41.31 6.33 10.57
CA ALA A 104 42.30 7.39 10.83
C ALA A 104 41.68 8.71 11.30
#